data_AF-A0A1Z8ZUZ4-F1
#
_entry.id   AF-A0A1Z8ZUZ4-F1
#
_cell.length_a   1.000
_cell.length_b   1.000
_cell.length_c   1.000
_cell.angle_alpha   90.00
_cell.angle_beta   90.00
_cell.angle_gamma   90.00
#
_symmetry.space_group_name_H-M   'P 1'
#
loop_
_entity.id
_entity.type
_entity.pdbx_description
1 polymer ?
#
loop_
_entity_poly.entity_id
_entity_poly.type
_entity_poly.pdbx_seq_one_letter_code
_entity_poly.pdbx_strand_id
1 'polypeptide(L)'
;MQLFNDLTCYGNSLLDAVKHLWFPAIPLILGLIAVFGENPIKAIGASLVAITFYAMAYYTDCIRPYEGGGASMFYVVVILYGTPLAFIATWLVGFICRQFGVTVEKR
;
A
#
# COMPACT_ATOMS: atom_id res chain seq x y z
N MET A 1 9.43 -0.53 3.02
CA MET A 1 9.48 0.89 2.63
C MET A 1 9.42 1.80 3.85
N GLN A 2 8.36 1.82 4.66
CA GLN A 2 8.25 2.74 5.81
C GLN A 2 9.43 2.74 6.78
N LEU A 3 9.88 1.56 7.24
CA LEU A 3 11.02 1.45 8.16
C LEU A 3 12.29 2.07 7.57
N PHE A 4 12.50 1.90 6.26
CA PHE A 4 13.64 2.46 5.55
C PHE A 4 13.54 3.99 5.45
N ASN A 5 12.36 4.52 5.12
CA ASN A 5 12.14 5.97 5.07
C ASN A 5 12.38 6.63 6.44
N ASP A 6 11.88 6.02 7.52
CA ASP A 6 12.05 6.55 8.88
C ASP A 6 13.52 6.61 9.31
N LEU A 7 14.29 5.56 9.03
CA LEU A 7 15.70 5.49 9.40
C LEU A 7 16.60 6.37 8.53
N THR A 8 16.39 6.35 7.22
CA THR A 8 17.31 6.95 6.26
C THR A 8 16.94 8.38 5.90
N CYS A 9 15.64 8.72 5.86
CA CYS A 9 15.16 10.01 5.37
C CYS A 9 14.71 10.94 6.49
N TYR A 10 14.04 10.41 7.52
CA TYR A 10 13.63 11.19 8.70
C TYR A 10 14.67 11.21 9.82
N GLY A 11 15.66 10.32 9.79
CA GLY A 11 16.67 10.21 10.86
C GLY A 11 16.08 9.76 12.20
N ASN A 12 14.92 9.10 12.18
CA ASN A 12 14.24 8.62 13.38
C ASN A 12 15.01 7.45 14.01
N SER A 13 14.91 7.33 15.34
CA SER A 13 15.45 6.19 16.08
C SER A 13 14.76 4.88 15.65
N LEU A 14 15.49 3.76 15.67
CA LEU A 14 14.98 2.43 15.30
C LEU A 14 13.69 2.05 16.06
N LEU A 15 13.59 2.45 17.32
CA LEU A 15 12.45 2.21 18.19
C LEU A 15 11.22 3.05 17.80
N ASP A 16 11.42 4.25 17.27
CA ASP A 16 10.34 5.10 16.77
C ASP A 16 9.92 4.68 15.36
N ALA A 17 10.87 4.23 14.53
CA ALA A 17 10.57 3.67 13.22
C ALA A 17 9.66 2.42 13.30
N VAL A 18 9.84 1.57 14.31
CA VAL A 18 8.97 0.40 14.55
C VAL A 18 7.55 0.83 14.93
N LYS A 19 7.39 1.94 15.68
CA LYS A 19 6.07 2.47 16.05
C LYS A 19 5.29 2.99 14.84
N HIS A 20 5.94 3.30 13.72
CA HIS A 20 5.25 3.73 12.49
C HIS A 20 5.01 2.57 11.51
N LEU A 21 5.46 1.35 11.83
CA LEU A 21 5.35 0.20 10.94
C LEU A 21 3.90 -0.31 10.74
N TRP A 22 2.96 0.07 11.61
CA TRP A 22 1.54 -0.27 11.43
C TRP A 22 0.88 0.55 10.32
N PHE A 23 1.44 1.72 9.96
CA PHE A 23 0.83 2.65 9.02
C PHE A 23 0.69 2.07 7.60
N PRO A 24 1.75 1.43 7.04
CA PRO A 24 1.64 0.69 5.78
C PRO A 24 0.71 -0.51 5.88
N ALA A 25 0.50 -1.10 7.06
CA ALA A 25 -0.28 -2.33 7.16
C ALA A 25 -1.75 -2.12 6.72
N ILE A 26 -2.30 -0.91 6.85
CA ILE A 26 -3.70 -0.59 6.54
C ILE A 26 -4.10 -0.95 5.10
N PRO A 27 -3.47 -0.38 4.04
CA PRO A 27 -3.79 -0.78 2.66
C PRO A 27 -3.44 -2.24 2.36
N LEU A 28 -2.46 -2.83 3.06
CA LEU A 28 -2.13 -4.26 2.92
C LEU A 28 -3.24 -5.18 3.45
N ILE A 29 -3.99 -4.76 4.47
CA ILE A 29 -5.09 -5.55 5.04
C ILE A 29 -6.14 -5.86 3.97
N LEU A 30 -6.45 -4.91 3.07
CA LEU A 30 -7.36 -5.15 1.94
C LEU A 30 -6.83 -6.21 0.98
N GLY A 31 -5.53 -6.18 0.68
CA GLY A 31 -4.87 -7.21 -0.12
C GLY A 31 -4.97 -8.59 0.55
N LEU A 32 -4.70 -8.66 1.86
CA LEU A 32 -4.85 -9.88 2.66
C LEU A 32 -6.28 -10.43 2.63
N ILE A 33 -7.29 -9.58 2.84
CA ILE A 33 -8.70 -9.99 2.75
C ILE A 33 -9.01 -10.52 1.34
N ALA A 34 -8.48 -9.89 0.29
CA ALA A 34 -8.66 -10.34 -1.09
C ALA A 34 -8.02 -11.70 -1.38
N VAL A 35 -6.88 -12.04 -0.75
CA VAL A 35 -6.25 -13.38 -0.85
C VAL A 35 -7.19 -14.47 -0.29
N PHE A 36 -7.86 -14.19 0.82
CA PHE A 36 -8.79 -15.15 1.43
C PHE A 36 -10.14 -15.26 0.72
N GLY A 37 -10.44 -14.40 -0.27
CA GLY A 37 -11.66 -14.47 -1.08
C GLY A 37 -11.69 -15.61 -2.11
N GLU A 38 -12.74 -15.61 -2.95
CA GLU A 38 -12.99 -16.65 -3.97
C GLU A 38 -11.86 -16.78 -5.01
N ASN A 39 -11.16 -15.70 -5.31
CA ASN A 39 -10.05 -15.70 -6.28
C ASN A 39 -8.86 -14.90 -5.72
N PRO A 40 -7.75 -15.58 -5.35
CA PRO A 40 -6.58 -14.92 -4.77
C PRO A 40 -5.88 -13.96 -5.74
N ILE A 41 -6.11 -14.07 -7.07
CA ILE A 41 -5.55 -13.13 -8.06
C ILE A 41 -6.05 -11.71 -7.82
N LYS A 42 -7.23 -11.54 -7.21
CA LYS A 42 -7.78 -10.22 -6.85
C LYS A 42 -6.82 -9.41 -5.97
N ALA A 43 -6.00 -10.08 -5.16
CA ALA A 43 -5.00 -9.45 -4.31
C ALA A 43 -3.89 -8.73 -5.09
N ILE A 44 -3.66 -9.09 -6.36
CA ILE A 44 -2.69 -8.40 -7.23
C ILE A 44 -3.14 -6.95 -7.45
N GLY A 45 -4.45 -6.72 -7.63
CA GLY A 45 -5.01 -5.38 -7.79
C GLY A 45 -4.73 -4.47 -6.60
N ALA A 46 -5.06 -4.94 -5.38
CA ALA A 46 -4.72 -4.22 -4.15
C ALA A 46 -3.21 -4.01 -3.99
N SER A 47 -2.40 -5.02 -4.30
CA SER A 47 -0.94 -4.97 -4.14
C SER A 47 -0.31 -3.95 -5.08
N LEU A 48 -0.75 -3.86 -6.34
CA LEU A 48 -0.26 -2.86 -7.29
C LEU A 48 -0.56 -1.43 -6.83
N VAL A 49 -1.76 -1.20 -6.30
CA VAL A 49 -2.12 0.11 -5.73
C VAL A 49 -1.24 0.43 -4.52
N ALA A 50 -1.09 -0.51 -3.58
CA ALA A 50 -0.25 -0.33 -2.40
C ALA A 50 1.21 0.00 -2.78
N ILE A 51 1.80 -0.73 -3.73
CA ILE A 51 3.16 -0.49 -4.24
C ILE A 51 3.28 0.92 -4.82
N THR A 52 2.31 1.34 -5.63
CA THR A 52 2.32 2.66 -6.28
C THR A 52 2.31 3.79 -5.25
N PHE A 53 1.45 3.69 -4.24
CA PHE A 53 1.37 4.68 -3.18
C PHE A 53 2.60 4.68 -2.26
N TYR A 54 3.20 3.52 -1.98
CA TYR A 54 4.46 3.47 -1.22
C TYR A 54 5.64 4.03 -2.00
N ALA A 55 5.71 3.80 -3.31
CA ALA A 55 6.73 4.39 -4.15
C ALA A 55 6.59 5.93 -4.17
N MET A 56 5.36 6.44 -4.23
CA MET A 56 5.09 7.87 -4.18
C MET A 56 5.47 8.46 -2.81
N ALA A 57 5.14 7.78 -1.70
CA ALA A 57 5.56 8.19 -0.36
C ALA A 57 7.09 8.21 -0.21
N TYR A 58 7.79 7.20 -0.73
CA TYR A 58 9.25 7.20 -0.77
C TYR A 58 9.80 8.40 -1.56
N TYR A 59 9.22 8.69 -2.71
CA TYR A 59 9.67 9.83 -3.52
C TYR A 59 9.49 11.16 -2.79
N THR A 60 8.33 11.39 -2.15
CA THR A 60 8.07 12.64 -1.42
C THR A 60 8.87 12.78 -0.14
N ASP A 61 9.22 11.66 0.50
CA ASP A 61 9.89 11.69 1.80
C ASP A 61 11.42 11.70 1.65
N CYS A 62 11.95 11.01 0.63
CA CYS A 62 13.39 10.77 0.49
C CYS A 62 14.03 11.48 -0.70
N ILE A 63 13.32 11.65 -1.82
CA ILE A 63 13.89 12.24 -3.05
C ILE A 63 13.61 13.74 -3.13
N ARG A 64 12.36 14.13 -2.84
CA ARG A 64 11.92 15.52 -2.85
C ARG A 64 11.20 15.86 -1.55
N PRO A 65 11.96 15.97 -0.44
CA PRO A 65 11.40 16.21 0.89
C PRO A 65 10.56 17.49 0.91
N TYR A 66 9.47 17.45 1.66
CA TYR A 66 8.57 18.58 1.81
C TYR A 66 9.28 19.73 2.55
N GLU A 67 9.46 20.88 1.88
CA GLU A 67 10.21 22.03 2.41
C GLU A 67 9.41 22.91 3.39
N GLY A 68 8.12 22.60 3.62
CA GLY A 68 7.20 23.44 4.39
C GLY A 68 7.30 23.32 5.93
N GLY A 69 8.42 22.85 6.49
CA GLY A 69 8.67 22.90 7.93
C GLY A 69 7.90 21.89 8.80
N GLY A 70 7.49 20.74 8.25
CA GLY A 70 6.83 19.66 9.00
C GLY A 70 7.04 18.29 8.34
N ALA A 71 6.72 17.21 9.06
CA ALA A 71 6.75 15.85 8.51
C ALA A 71 5.74 15.72 7.36
N SER A 72 6.12 15.04 6.28
CA SER A 72 5.26 14.85 5.13
C SER A 72 3.99 14.09 5.55
N MET A 73 2.81 14.69 5.31
CA MET A 73 1.52 14.04 5.54
C MET A 73 1.12 13.11 4.38
N PHE A 74 2.07 12.67 3.56
CA PHE A 74 1.78 11.85 2.39
C PHE A 74 1.14 10.52 2.78
N TYR A 75 1.42 10.02 3.98
CA TYR A 75 0.77 8.87 4.57
C TYR A 75 -0.77 9.01 4.66
N VAL A 76 -1.30 10.23 4.84
CA VAL A 76 -2.76 10.49 4.85
C VAL A 76 -3.33 10.25 3.47
N VAL A 77 -2.62 10.66 2.42
CA VAL A 77 -3.01 10.43 1.02
C VAL A 77 -3.05 8.92 0.73
N VAL A 78 -2.06 8.17 1.23
CA VAL A 78 -2.01 6.71 1.10
C VAL A 78 -3.21 6.04 1.77
N ILE A 79 -3.63 6.49 2.96
CA ILE A 79 -4.83 5.93 3.63
C ILE A 79 -6.10 6.37 2.90
N LEU A 80 -6.28 7.67 2.67
CA LEU A 80 -7.54 8.24 2.19
C LEU A 80 -7.85 7.82 0.75
N TYR A 81 -6.83 7.79 -0.12
CA TYR A 81 -6.99 7.45 -1.53
C TYR A 81 -6.52 6.04 -1.86
N GLY A 82 -5.44 5.56 -1.22
CA GLY A 82 -4.92 4.22 -1.50
C GLY A 82 -5.90 3.12 -1.11
N THR A 83 -6.64 3.27 0.00
CA THR A 83 -7.65 2.30 0.45
C THR A 83 -8.81 2.11 -0.55
N PRO A 84 -9.55 3.17 -0.96
CA PRO A 84 -10.62 3.02 -1.94
C PRO A 84 -10.09 2.59 -3.31
N LEU A 85 -8.92 3.07 -3.74
CA LEU A 85 -8.31 2.63 -5.00
C LEU A 85 -7.92 1.16 -4.97
N ALA A 86 -7.39 0.66 -3.85
CA ALA A 86 -7.07 -0.76 -3.69
C ALA A 86 -8.33 -1.62 -3.76
N PHE A 87 -9.44 -1.16 -3.19
CA PHE A 87 -10.74 -1.82 -3.31
C PHE A 87 -11.23 -1.86 -4.76
N ILE A 88 -11.21 -0.72 -5.46
CA ILE A 88 -11.60 -0.63 -6.88
C ILE A 88 -10.71 -1.53 -7.74
N ALA A 89 -9.39 -1.51 -7.55
CA ALA A 89 -8.45 -2.33 -8.30
C ALA A 89 -8.69 -3.84 -8.05
N THR A 90 -8.97 -4.23 -6.82
CA THR A 90 -9.32 -5.61 -6.44
C THR A 90 -10.61 -6.06 -7.14
N TRP A 91 -11.61 -5.19 -7.21
CA TRP A 91 -12.86 -5.46 -7.91
C TRP A 91 -12.66 -5.58 -9.42
N LEU A 92 -11.88 -4.67 -10.01
CA LEU A 92 -11.59 -4.61 -11.44
C LEU A 92 -10.78 -5.84 -11.89
N VAL A 93 -9.76 -6.25 -11.13
CA VAL A 93 -9.01 -7.49 -11.39
C VAL A 93 -9.93 -8.71 -11.26
N GLY A 94 -10.82 -8.74 -10.27
CA GLY A 94 -11.81 -9.82 -10.13
C GLY A 94 -12.77 -9.89 -11.31
N PHE A 95 -13.22 -8.73 -11.81
CA PHE A 95 -14.07 -8.64 -13.00
C PHE A 95 -13.34 -9.18 -14.24
N ILE A 96 -12.09 -8.74 -14.47
CA ILE A 96 -11.24 -9.24 -15.57
C ILE A 96 -11.06 -10.75 -15.47
N CYS A 97 -10.70 -11.28 -14.29
CA CYS A 97 -10.51 -12.73 -14.11
C CYS A 97 -11.79 -13.52 -14.44
N ARG A 98 -12.97 -12.98 -14.10
CA ARG A 98 -14.26 -13.60 -14.46
C ARG A 98 -14.50 -13.57 -15.98
N GLN A 99 -14.17 -12.48 -16.67
CA GLN A 99 -14.32 -12.38 -18.12
C GLN A 99 -13.42 -13.37 -18.88
N PHE A 100 -12.21 -13.61 -18.38
CA PHE A 100 -11.25 -14.54 -18.99
C PHE A 100 -11.36 -15.98 -18.46
N GLY A 101 -12.32 -16.28 -17.57
CA GLY A 101 -12.48 -17.61 -16.98
C GLY A 101 -11.31 -18.08 -16.11
N VAL A 102 -10.50 -17.15 -15.59
CA VAL A 102 -9.32 -17.47 -14.78
C VAL A 102 -9.75 -17.72 -13.33
N THR A 103 -9.86 -18.99 -12.96
CA THR A 103 -10.11 -19.44 -11.59
C THR A 103 -8.86 -20.12 -11.03
N VAL A 104 -8.35 -19.65 -9.89
CA VAL A 104 -7.28 -20.33 -9.16
C VAL A 104 -7.92 -21.21 -8.11
N GLU A 105 -7.74 -22.52 -8.26
CA GLU A 105 -8.17 -23.50 -7.26
C GLU A 105 -7.29 -23.32 -6.02
N LYS A 106 -7.91 -23.06 -4.86
CA LYS A 106 -7.20 -23.04 -3.57
C LYS A 106 -6.89 -24.48 -3.19
N ARG A 107 -5.60 -24.83 -3.20
CA ARG A 107 -5.10 -26.12 -2.72
C ARG A 107 -5.12 -26.19 -1.20
#